data_AF-A0A3D4IH99-F1
#
_entry.id   AF-A0A3D4IH99-F1
#
_cell.length_a   1.000
_cell.length_b   1.000
_cell.length_c   1.000
_cell.angle_alpha   90.00
_cell.angle_beta   90.00
_cell.angle_gamma   90.00
#
_symmetry.space_group_name_H-M   'P 1'
#
loop_
_entity.id
_entity.type
_entity.pdbx_description
1 polymer ?
#
loop_
_entity_poly.entity_id
_entity_poly.type
_entity_poly.pdbx_seq_one_letter_code
_entity_poly.pdbx_strand_id
1 'polypeptide(L)' 'MEKQSIYAPKIITGINVIDEAWGGLYRGGSYLLYGQAWTGRSLMNLQFAFTGVKQKERCLYIFPERPRDLII' A
#
# COMPACT_ATOMS: atom_id res chain seq x y z
N MET A 1 17.94 24.65 10.41
CA MET A 1 18.61 24.04 9.24
C MET A 1 18.02 22.66 9.06
N GLU A 2 17.07 22.54 8.14
CA GLU A 2 16.27 21.35 7.89
C GLU A 2 17.16 20.30 7.20
N LYS A 3 17.44 19.19 7.89
CA LYS A 3 18.23 18.10 7.31
C LYS A 3 17.41 17.49 6.18
N GLN A 4 17.73 17.82 4.93
CA GLN A 4 17.17 17.13 3.77
C GLN A 4 17.58 15.66 3.85
N SER A 5 16.59 14.82 4.13
CA SER A 5 16.75 13.36 4.15
C SER A 5 17.21 12.90 2.76
N ILE A 6 18.33 12.18 2.72
CA ILE A 6 18.90 11.56 1.51
C ILE A 6 17.97 10.43 1.00
N TYR A 7 17.02 10.00 1.84
CA TYR A 7 16.09 8.91 1.53
C TYR A 7 14.83 9.42 0.83
N ALA A 8 14.32 8.62 -0.11
CA ALA A 8 13.04 8.85 -0.75
C ALA A 8 11.92 9.10 0.29
N PRO A 9 10.92 9.94 -0.02
CA PRO A 9 9.86 10.24 0.93
C PRO A 9 9.06 8.96 1.24
N LYS A 10 8.68 8.78 2.51
CA LYS A 10 7.80 7.68 2.91
C LYS A 10 6.37 7.92 2.44
N ILE A 11 5.66 6.85 2.16
CA ILE A 11 4.23 6.86 1.84
C ILE A 11 3.42 6.31 3.01
N ILE A 12 2.25 6.89 3.26
CA ILE A 12 1.32 6.40 4.28
C ILE A 12 0.50 5.27 3.65
N THR A 13 0.63 4.07 4.19
CA THR A 13 -0.03 2.87 3.64
C THR A 13 -1.45 2.69 4.15
N GLY A 14 -1.78 3.27 5.31
CA GLY A 14 -3.07 3.06 5.98
C GLY A 14 -3.16 1.70 6.65
N ILE A 15 -2.01 1.05 6.87
CA ILE A 15 -1.85 -0.22 7.55
C ILE A 15 -0.86 0.03 8.69
N ASN A 16 -1.40 0.13 9.93
CA ASN A 16 -0.61 0.56 11.09
C ASN A 16 0.67 -0.24 11.31
N VAL A 17 0.64 -1.56 11.11
CA VAL A 17 1.85 -2.38 11.29
C VAL A 17 2.96 -2.01 10.31
N ILE A 18 2.63 -1.59 9.09
CA ILE A 18 3.65 -1.14 8.13
C ILE A 18 4.15 0.24 8.51
N ASP A 19 3.22 1.17 8.76
CA ASP A 19 3.54 2.59 8.96
C ASP A 19 4.32 2.81 10.28
N GLU A 20 3.99 2.07 11.33
CA GLU A 20 4.58 2.22 12.66
C GLU A 20 5.65 1.16 12.97
N ALA A 21 5.35 -0.14 12.76
CA ALA A 21 6.21 -1.21 13.25
C ALA A 21 7.33 -1.58 12.27
N TRP A 22 7.05 -1.57 10.96
CA TRP A 22 8.03 -1.95 9.92
C TRP A 22 8.81 -0.77 9.35
N GLY A 23 8.51 0.45 9.81
CA GLY A 23 9.22 1.67 9.38
C GLY A 23 8.73 2.27 8.07
N GLY A 24 7.64 1.78 7.49
CA GLY A 24 6.95 2.34 6.33
C GLY A 24 7.51 1.93 4.97
N LEU A 25 6.80 2.34 3.92
CA LEU A 25 7.21 2.16 2.53
C LEU A 25 7.75 3.48 1.96
N TYR A 26 8.66 3.39 1.00
CA TYR A 26 9.29 4.52 0.32
C TYR A 26 8.68 4.74 -1.07
N ARG A 27 8.51 6.01 -1.44
CA ARG A 27 8.00 6.40 -2.76
C ARG A 27 8.97 5.95 -3.87
N GLY A 28 8.42 5.35 -4.92
CA GLY A 28 9.21 4.79 -6.03
C GLY A 28 9.77 3.39 -5.78
N GLY A 29 9.57 2.83 -4.58
CA GLY A 29 9.92 1.44 -4.28
C GLY A 29 8.92 0.45 -4.90
N SER A 30 9.39 -0.77 -5.17
CA SER A 30 8.56 -1.91 -5.52
C SER A 30 8.53 -2.90 -4.35
N TYR A 31 7.34 -3.33 -3.94
CA TYR A 31 7.13 -4.16 -2.76
C TYR A 31 6.36 -5.42 -3.13
N LEU A 32 6.79 -6.56 -2.58
CA LEU A 32 6.12 -7.85 -2.76
C LEU A 32 5.38 -8.23 -1.47
N LEU A 33 4.07 -8.39 -1.57
CA LEU A 33 3.26 -9.01 -0.52
C LEU A 33 3.12 -10.50 -0.79
N TYR A 34 3.69 -11.33 0.09
CA TYR A 34 3.66 -12.78 -0.01
C TYR A 34 3.01 -13.41 1.24
N GLY A 35 2.32 -14.53 1.06
CA GLY A 35 1.64 -15.26 2.12
C GLY A 35 0.75 -16.38 1.59
N GLN A 36 0.27 -17.25 2.49
CA GLN A 36 -0.63 -18.34 2.15
C GLN A 36 -1.98 -17.84 1.59
N ALA A 37 -2.76 -18.75 1.00
CA ALA A 37 -4.13 -18.45 0.63
C ALA A 37 -4.95 -18.04 1.87
N TRP A 38 -5.93 -17.17 1.70
CA TRP A 38 -6.84 -16.71 2.77
C TRP A 38 -6.22 -15.90 3.92
N THR A 39 -4.96 -15.44 3.81
CA THR A 39 -4.32 -14.59 4.83
C THR A 39 -4.61 -13.09 4.68
N GLY A 40 -5.60 -12.71 3.85
CA GLY A 40 -6.00 -11.30 3.69
C GLY A 40 -5.11 -10.46 2.76
N ARG A 41 -4.31 -11.07 1.88
CA ARG A 41 -3.43 -10.34 0.93
C ARG A 41 -4.20 -9.36 0.04
N SER A 42 -5.34 -9.77 -0.50
CA SER A 42 -6.19 -8.91 -1.34
C SER A 42 -6.74 -7.72 -0.55
N LEU A 43 -7.21 -7.98 0.68
CA LEU A 43 -7.71 -6.94 1.59
C LEU A 43 -6.61 -5.90 1.90
N MET A 44 -5.39 -6.36 2.16
CA MET A 44 -4.25 -5.49 2.43
C MET A 44 -3.88 -4.62 1.22
N ASN A 45 -3.84 -5.21 0.01
CA ASN A 45 -3.60 -4.45 -1.24
C ASN A 45 -4.69 -3.40 -1.49
N LEU A 46 -5.95 -3.72 -1.19
CA LEU A 46 -7.06 -2.79 -1.36
C LEU A 46 -7.03 -1.67 -0.32
N GLN A 47 -6.70 -1.97 0.93
CA GLN A 47 -6.52 -0.95 1.97
C GLN A 47 -5.43 0.04 1.57
N PHE A 48 -4.31 -0.44 1.01
CA PHE A 48 -3.25 0.41 0.47
C PHE A 48 -3.75 1.29 -0.68
N ALA A 49 -4.42 0.70 -1.68
CA ALA A 49 -4.97 1.46 -2.81
C ALA A 49 -6.03 2.48 -2.38
N PHE A 50 -6.93 2.11 -1.47
CA PHE A 50 -7.96 2.97 -0.90
C PHE A 50 -7.35 4.15 -0.14
N THR A 51 -6.26 3.91 0.58
CA THR A 51 -5.51 4.96 1.28
C THR A 51 -4.88 5.94 0.29
N GLY A 52 -4.30 5.46 -0.82
CA GLY A 52 -3.82 6.31 -1.91
C GLY A 52 -4.94 7.17 -2.52
N VAL A 53 -6.11 6.59 -2.78
CA VAL A 53 -7.28 7.33 -3.27
C VAL A 53 -7.74 8.40 -2.27
N LYS A 54 -7.80 8.07 -0.97
CA LYS A 54 -8.13 9.04 0.09
C LYS A 54 -7.14 10.21 0.14
N GLN A 55 -5.87 9.95 -0.16
CA GLN A 55 -4.82 10.97 -0.24
C GLN A 55 -4.80 11.71 -1.59
N LYS A 56 -5.78 11.46 -2.47
CA LYS A 56 -5.88 12.05 -3.82
C LYS A 56 -4.70 11.68 -4.72
N GLU A 57 -4.07 10.53 -4.49
CA GLU A 57 -3.05 9.99 -5.39
C GLU A 57 -3.68 9.30 -6.60
N ARG A 58 -2.92 9.21 -7.69
CA ARG A 58 -3.31 8.42 -8.86
C ARG A 58 -2.98 6.95 -8.58
N CYS A 59 -3.99 6.11 -8.50
CA CYS A 59 -3.84 4.69 -8.21
C CYS A 59 -4.22 3.83 -9.42
N LEU A 60 -3.41 2.82 -9.72
CA LEU A 60 -3.73 1.76 -10.67
C LEU A 60 -3.82 0.45 -9.89
N TYR A 61 -4.99 -0.18 -9.91
CA TYR A 61 -5.22 -1.48 -9.31
C TYR A 61 -5.50 -2.50 -10.41
N ILE A 62 -4.62 -3.51 -10.52
CA ILE A 62 -4.74 -4.58 -11.51
C ILE A 62 -5.13 -5.85 -10.77
N PHE A 63 -6.23 -6.46 -11.20
CA PHE A 63 -6.75 -7.69 -10.62
C PHE A 63 -7.25 -8.61 -11.74
N PRO A 64 -7.07 -9.94 -11.63
CA PRO A 64 -7.45 -10.85 -12.70
C PRO A 64 -8.97 -10.96 -12.88
N GLU A 65 -9.76 -10.69 -11.85
CA GLU A 65 -11.21 -10.80 -11.87
C GLU A 65 -11.87 -9.43 -12.15
N ARG A 66 -13.16 -9.46 -12.51
CA ARG A 66 -13.89 -8.22 -12.80
C ARG A 66 -14.13 -7.43 -11.50
N PRO A 67 -14.18 -6.09 -11.54
CA PRO A 67 -14.43 -5.27 -10.35
C PRO A 67 -15.72 -5.59 -9.59
N ARG A 68 -16.74 -6.14 -10.25
CA ARG A 68 -18.00 -6.57 -9.61
C ARG A 68 -17.87 -7.89 -8.87
N ASP A 69 -16.87 -8.69 -9.22
CA ASP A 69 -16.63 -10.00 -8.63
C ASP A 69 -15.69 -9.87 -7.40
N LEU A 70 -15.16 -8.66 -7.13
CA LEU A 70 -14.51 -8.30 -5.87
C LEU A 70 -15.56 -8.26 -4.75
N ILE A 71 -15.90 -9.43 -4.24
CA ILE A 71 -16.69 -9.62 -3.03
C ILE A 71 -15.70 -9.79 -1.88
N ILE A 72 -15.79 -8.90 -0.89
CA ILE A 72 -14.98 -8.93 0.34
C ILE A 72 -15.93 -8.85 1.52
#